data_AF-A0A811JRB7-F1
#
_entry.id   AF-A0A811JRB7-F1
#
_cell.length_a   1.000
_cell.length_b   1.000
_cell.length_c   1.000
_cell.angle_alpha   90.00
_cell.angle_beta   90.00
_cell.angle_gamma   90.00
#
_symmetry.space_group_name_H-M   'P 1'
#
loop_
_entity.id
_entity.type
_entity.pdbx_description
1 polymer ?
#
loop_
_entity_poly.entity_id
_entity_poly.type
_entity_poly.pdbx_seq_one_letter_code
_entity_poly.pdbx_strand_id
1 'polypeptide(L)'
;MIITHTVDIEVKPRATAQNPYAWDVPEEDGVFRPENHNGQPVIKKIIEYLYFTSGVSGGILCFVLLYVVLTQSKGPLKHYSRMLLLCCSSDIGFWFCDYTVQVRSKLTEGVFILTFEGPAKYLPYDFQIHAMCWYVCHLTLMHTIIPAQYFYRYYSVSRSMPMSKKQTMGLYIVSMVATIPMYYICYQAYRYSGSVKPGVNYAKYFYDEQPIPPLIVGDVDDIQMKLYFIASIIVVGGCYVLTLFLALITLKKLDINNSKYTTKTKEMQHQLTLVLLFQTILPVFTSVAPILAICVPCFLYISTGPSAGIFLAIVSWVPVLNPLLTIIVIAPYRRFVVNIFNRTKVNITSNNSDSQTNLYIKGVSLPAGINSR
;
A
#
# COMPACT_ATOMS: atom_id res chain seq x y z
N MET A 1 9.38 0.84 44.35
CA MET A 1 9.87 2.18 43.99
C MET A 1 9.75 2.30 42.48
N ILE A 2 8.66 2.92 42.00
CA ILE A 2 8.43 3.12 40.57
C ILE A 2 9.20 4.39 40.21
N ILE A 3 10.26 4.27 39.39
CA ILE A 3 10.98 5.42 38.87
C ILE A 3 10.09 6.04 37.80
N THR A 4 9.30 7.03 38.17
CA THR A 4 8.62 7.92 37.23
C THR A 4 9.69 8.79 36.58
N HIS A 5 10.19 8.36 35.42
CA HIS A 5 10.91 9.26 34.53
C HIS A 5 9.92 10.31 34.01
N THR A 6 9.92 11.50 34.64
CA THR A 6 9.36 12.70 34.04
C THR A 6 10.24 13.05 32.85
N VAL A 7 9.80 12.64 31.66
CA VAL A 7 10.38 13.14 30.41
C VAL A 7 9.95 14.60 30.32
N ASP A 8 10.89 15.53 30.43
CA ASP A 8 10.62 16.96 30.23
C ASP A 8 10.15 17.15 28.78
N ILE A 9 8.85 17.36 28.60
CA ILE A 9 8.24 17.58 27.30
C ILE A 9 8.54 19.04 26.90
N GLU A 10 9.37 19.22 25.87
CA GLU A 10 9.69 20.54 25.33
C GLU A 10 8.50 21.13 24.57
N VAL A 11 7.77 22.02 25.23
CA VAL A 11 6.67 22.81 24.66
C VAL A 11 7.22 23.92 23.76
N LYS A 12 6.59 24.13 22.61
CA LYS A 12 6.99 25.10 21.58
C LYS A 12 5.86 26.13 21.38
N PRO A 13 5.87 27.27 22.11
CA PRO A 13 4.78 28.26 22.06
C PRO A 13 4.81 29.16 20.80
N ARG A 14 5.70 28.89 19.85
CA ARG A 14 5.85 29.66 18.61
C ARG A 14 6.24 28.72 17.46
N ALA A 15 5.99 29.18 16.23
CA ALA A 15 6.42 28.47 15.03
C ALA A 15 7.94 28.19 15.08
N THR A 16 8.33 27.02 14.58
CA THR A 16 9.74 26.58 14.52
C THR A 16 10.09 26.11 13.12
N ALA A 17 11.39 25.95 12.81
CA ALA A 17 11.80 25.37 11.53
C ALA A 17 11.24 23.96 11.31
N GLN A 18 10.99 23.21 12.38
CA GLN A 18 10.43 21.86 12.32
C GLN A 18 8.90 21.84 12.22
N ASN A 19 8.23 22.93 12.62
CA ASN A 19 6.79 23.09 12.53
C ASN A 19 6.46 24.56 12.22
N PRO A 20 6.57 24.97 10.94
CA PRO A 20 6.52 26.39 10.57
C PRO A 20 5.12 26.99 10.64
N TYR A 21 4.07 26.15 10.68
CA TYR A 21 2.67 26.59 10.60
C TYR A 21 1.84 26.22 11.84
N ALA A 22 2.44 25.57 12.83
CA ALA A 22 1.76 25.15 14.04
C ALA A 22 2.67 25.21 15.28
N TRP A 23 2.07 25.54 16.41
CA TRP A 23 2.76 25.67 17.70
C TRP A 23 1.82 25.35 18.85
N ASP A 24 2.39 25.00 20.01
CA ASP A 24 1.62 24.66 21.20
C ASP A 24 0.89 25.90 21.75
N VAL A 25 -0.35 25.70 22.21
CA VAL A 25 -1.16 26.76 22.82
C VAL A 25 -1.42 26.37 24.28
N PRO A 26 -1.13 27.24 25.26
CA PRO A 26 -1.43 26.92 26.65
C PRO A 26 -2.95 26.81 26.85
N GLU A 27 -3.37 26.05 27.86
CA GLU A 27 -4.78 26.03 28.27
C GLU A 27 -5.23 27.41 28.79
N GLU A 28 -6.53 27.57 29.09
CA GLU A 28 -7.11 28.85 29.54
C GLU A 28 -6.42 29.41 30.80
N ASP A 29 -5.83 28.55 31.62
CA ASP A 29 -5.09 28.91 32.83
C ASP A 29 -3.60 29.24 32.58
N GLY A 30 -3.16 29.20 31.32
CA GLY A 30 -1.77 29.45 30.93
C GLY A 30 -0.84 28.25 31.08
N VAL A 31 -1.34 27.08 31.49
CA VAL A 31 -0.52 25.89 31.73
C VAL A 31 -0.55 24.96 30.52
N PHE A 32 0.58 24.35 30.21
CA PHE A 32 0.66 23.25 29.24
C PHE A 32 0.50 21.94 29.98
N ARG A 33 -0.52 21.15 29.64
CA ARG A 33 -0.82 19.87 30.31
C ARG A 33 -0.79 18.71 29.31
N PRO A 34 0.39 18.12 29.02
CA PRO A 34 0.51 17.03 28.05
C PRO A 34 -0.43 15.84 28.33
N GLU A 35 -0.78 15.64 29.60
CA GLU A 35 -1.54 14.49 30.11
C GLU A 35 -3.03 14.51 29.75
N ASN A 36 -3.62 15.67 29.47
CA ASN A 36 -5.07 15.83 29.25
C ASN A 36 -5.51 15.68 27.79
N HIS A 37 -4.56 15.54 26.87
CA HIS A 37 -4.81 15.66 25.45
C HIS A 37 -5.26 14.32 24.83
N ASN A 38 -6.49 13.92 25.17
CA ASN A 38 -7.15 12.70 24.68
C ASN A 38 -7.81 12.94 23.31
N GLY A 39 -7.02 13.32 22.31
CA GLY A 39 -7.44 13.33 20.91
C GLY A 39 -7.86 11.94 20.43
N GLN A 40 -9.11 11.55 20.71
CA GLN A 40 -9.78 10.31 20.31
C GLN A 40 -8.88 9.05 20.34
N PRO A 41 -8.52 8.55 21.54
CA PRO A 41 -7.59 7.44 21.69
C PRO A 41 -8.04 6.18 20.96
N VAL A 42 -9.35 5.97 20.81
CA VAL A 42 -9.91 4.83 20.07
C VAL A 42 -9.61 4.92 18.57
N ILE A 43 -9.87 6.06 17.93
CA ILE A 43 -9.62 6.21 16.48
C ILE A 43 -8.13 6.14 16.19
N LYS A 44 -7.30 6.78 17.03
CA LYS A 44 -5.83 6.68 16.91
C LYS A 44 -5.38 5.21 16.95
N LYS A 45 -5.81 4.45 17.95
CA LYS A 45 -5.49 3.01 18.08
C LYS A 45 -5.98 2.19 16.89
N ILE A 46 -7.17 2.50 16.34
CA ILE A 46 -7.69 1.83 15.14
C ILE A 46 -6.77 2.10 13.96
N ILE A 47 -6.38 3.36 13.72
CA ILE A 47 -5.49 3.74 12.62
C ILE A 47 -4.12 3.07 12.78
N GLU A 48 -3.53 3.10 13.97
CA GLU A 48 -2.26 2.42 14.28
C GLU A 48 -2.35 0.91 14.02
N TYR A 49 -3.44 0.28 14.44
CA TYR A 49 -3.67 -1.15 14.18
C TYR A 49 -3.81 -1.44 12.68
N LEU A 50 -4.54 -0.61 11.94
CA LEU A 50 -4.68 -0.74 10.49
C LEU A 50 -3.33 -0.62 9.78
N TYR A 51 -2.51 0.38 10.11
CA TYR A 51 -1.17 0.55 9.53
C TYR A 51 -0.20 -0.56 9.94
N PHE A 52 -0.22 -0.99 11.20
CA PHE A 52 0.62 -2.09 11.64
C PHE A 52 0.28 -3.38 10.91
N THR A 53 -1.01 -3.71 10.83
CA THR A 53 -1.47 -4.93 10.16
C THR A 53 -1.24 -4.88 8.66
N SER A 54 -1.55 -3.77 7.98
CA SER A 54 -1.30 -3.61 6.54
C SER A 54 0.19 -3.59 6.22
N GLY A 55 1.01 -2.95 7.07
CA GLY A 55 2.46 -2.92 6.95
C GLY A 55 3.09 -4.32 7.05
N VAL A 56 2.74 -5.09 8.08
CA VAL A 56 3.31 -6.45 8.24
C VAL A 56 2.78 -7.40 7.16
N SER A 57 1.45 -7.45 6.98
CA SER A 57 0.83 -8.39 6.04
C SER A 57 1.14 -8.05 4.58
N GLY A 58 1.18 -6.76 4.23
CA GLY A 58 1.52 -6.27 2.90
C GLY A 58 2.95 -6.64 2.53
N GLY A 59 3.91 -6.40 3.43
CA GLY A 59 5.31 -6.80 3.23
C GLY A 59 5.42 -8.30 2.95
N ILE A 60 4.87 -9.14 3.82
CA ILE A 60 4.90 -10.60 3.67
C ILE A 60 4.29 -11.02 2.33
N LEU A 61 3.07 -10.55 2.01
CA LEU A 61 2.34 -10.97 0.80
C LEU A 61 3.02 -10.48 -0.49
N CYS A 62 3.55 -9.25 -0.52
CA CYS A 62 4.30 -8.73 -1.66
C CYS A 62 5.54 -9.58 -1.96
N PHE A 63 6.33 -9.92 -0.94
CA PHE A 63 7.53 -10.75 -1.13
C PHE A 63 7.19 -12.20 -1.46
N VAL A 64 6.13 -12.77 -0.88
CA VAL A 64 5.64 -14.10 -1.25
C VAL A 64 5.18 -14.12 -2.70
N LEU A 65 4.39 -13.13 -3.15
CA LEU A 65 3.99 -13.04 -4.55
C LEU A 65 5.22 -12.93 -5.46
N LEU A 66 6.17 -12.06 -5.14
CA LEU A 66 7.41 -11.92 -5.92
C LEU A 66 8.14 -13.26 -6.05
N TYR A 67 8.35 -13.96 -4.93
CA TYR A 67 8.99 -15.27 -4.91
C TYR A 67 8.25 -16.31 -5.77
N VAL A 68 6.92 -16.35 -5.66
CA VAL A 68 6.08 -17.28 -6.42
C VAL A 68 6.07 -16.93 -7.92
N VAL A 69 6.04 -15.65 -8.29
CA VAL A 69 6.15 -15.22 -9.69
C VAL A 69 7.49 -15.64 -10.27
N LEU A 70 8.58 -15.52 -9.51
CA LEU A 70 9.92 -15.91 -9.97
C LEU A 70 10.05 -17.44 -10.15
N THR A 71 9.47 -18.23 -9.25
CA THR A 71 9.68 -19.69 -9.19
C THR A 71 8.60 -20.53 -9.88
N GLN A 72 7.34 -20.09 -9.86
CA GLN A 72 6.18 -20.86 -10.32
C GLN A 72 5.63 -20.42 -11.68
N SER A 73 6.13 -19.33 -12.26
CA SER A 73 5.77 -18.93 -13.63
C SER A 73 6.35 -19.90 -14.66
N LYS A 74 5.63 -20.96 -15.03
CA LYS A 74 6.06 -21.97 -16.00
C LYS A 74 5.12 -22.06 -17.20
N GLY A 75 5.62 -22.57 -18.32
CA GLY A 75 4.83 -22.80 -19.55
C GLY A 75 4.20 -21.50 -20.09
N PRO A 76 2.92 -21.52 -20.48
CA PRO A 76 2.23 -20.34 -21.02
C PRO A 76 2.28 -19.11 -20.08
N LEU A 77 2.26 -19.32 -18.75
CA LEU A 77 2.28 -18.25 -17.76
C LEU A 77 3.63 -17.52 -17.73
N LYS A 78 4.73 -18.16 -18.19
CA LYS A 78 6.06 -17.54 -18.24
C LYS A 78 6.05 -16.26 -19.08
N HIS A 79 5.24 -16.21 -20.13
CA HIS A 79 5.09 -15.01 -20.96
C HIS A 79 4.50 -13.82 -20.21
N TYR A 80 3.72 -14.06 -19.15
CA TYR A 80 3.09 -13.02 -18.34
C TYR A 80 3.84 -12.71 -17.04
N SER A 81 4.82 -13.54 -16.67
CA SER A 81 5.66 -13.31 -15.49
C SER A 81 6.29 -11.91 -15.46
N ARG A 82 6.70 -11.37 -16.61
CA ARG A 82 7.31 -10.03 -16.69
C ARG A 82 6.34 -8.93 -16.30
N MET A 83 5.07 -9.04 -16.70
CA MET A 83 4.02 -8.11 -16.31
C MET A 83 3.76 -8.20 -14.80
N LEU A 84 3.66 -9.42 -14.27
CA LEU A 84 3.44 -9.64 -12.84
C LEU A 84 4.61 -9.12 -11.99
N LEU A 85 5.84 -9.18 -12.50
CA LEU A 85 7.00 -8.57 -11.84
C LEU A 85 6.90 -7.05 -11.76
N LEU A 86 6.30 -6.39 -12.77
CA LEU A 86 6.04 -4.94 -12.67
C LEU A 86 5.05 -4.64 -11.55
N CYS A 87 3.97 -5.44 -11.42
CA CYS A 87 3.01 -5.32 -10.32
C CYS A 87 3.71 -5.49 -8.96
N CYS A 88 4.53 -6.54 -8.82
CA CYS A 88 5.25 -6.80 -7.57
C CYS A 88 6.19 -5.63 -7.22
N SER A 89 6.88 -5.07 -8.21
CA SER A 89 7.79 -3.94 -8.01
C SER A 89 7.04 -2.68 -7.57
N SER A 90 5.90 -2.37 -8.17
CA SER A 90 5.08 -1.22 -7.77
C SER A 90 4.48 -1.41 -6.37
N ASP A 91 3.97 -2.62 -6.07
CA ASP A 91 3.37 -2.94 -4.78
C ASP A 91 4.40 -2.84 -3.65
N ILE A 92 5.61 -3.39 -3.84
CA ILE A 92 6.71 -3.31 -2.86
C ILE A 92 7.13 -1.85 -2.65
N GLY A 93 7.25 -1.08 -3.75
CA GLY A 93 7.61 0.34 -3.65
C GLY A 93 6.58 1.15 -2.87
N PHE A 94 5.29 0.96 -3.18
CA PHE A 94 4.21 1.63 -2.47
C PHE A 94 4.13 1.18 -1.01
N TRP A 95 4.21 -0.13 -0.72
CA TRP A 95 4.27 -0.66 0.64
C TRP A 95 5.40 -0.05 1.46
N PHE A 96 6.62 -0.03 0.91
CA PHE A 96 7.78 0.52 1.62
C PHE A 96 7.59 2.00 1.92
N CYS A 97 7.08 2.75 0.95
CA CYS A 97 6.80 4.17 1.13
C CYS A 97 5.72 4.41 2.20
N ASP A 98 4.59 3.72 2.10
CA ASP A 98 3.45 3.81 3.02
C ASP A 98 3.87 3.44 4.45
N TYR A 99 4.62 2.35 4.62
CA TYR A 99 5.18 1.94 5.91
C TYR A 99 6.15 2.97 6.49
N THR A 100 6.88 3.69 5.63
CA THR A 100 7.81 4.74 6.04
C THR A 100 7.10 6.00 6.55
N VAL A 101 5.96 6.36 5.95
CA VAL A 101 5.22 7.59 6.30
C VAL A 101 4.16 7.37 7.38
N GLN A 102 3.33 6.33 7.26
CA GLN A 102 2.14 6.05 8.09
C GLN A 102 1.36 7.32 8.43
N VAL A 103 0.59 7.81 7.46
CA VAL A 103 -0.01 9.14 7.54
C VAL A 103 -1.16 9.17 8.54
N ARG A 104 -1.07 10.04 9.55
CA ARG A 104 -2.22 10.44 10.37
C ARG A 104 -2.74 11.77 9.88
N SER A 105 -4.05 11.89 9.75
CA SER A 105 -4.67 13.10 9.19
C SER A 105 -5.95 13.51 9.90
N LYS A 106 -6.33 14.76 9.67
CA LYS A 106 -7.60 15.34 10.07
C LYS A 106 -8.03 16.36 9.02
N LEU A 107 -9.31 16.36 8.66
CA LEU A 107 -9.89 17.36 7.77
C LEU A 107 -10.85 18.26 8.55
N THR A 108 -10.60 19.57 8.56
CA THR A 108 -11.43 20.55 9.25
C THR A 108 -11.51 21.82 8.43
N GLU A 109 -12.73 22.25 8.09
CA GLU A 109 -13.01 23.53 7.41
C GLU A 109 -12.17 23.77 6.14
N GLY A 110 -12.03 22.75 5.29
CA GLY A 110 -11.24 22.85 4.06
C GLY A 110 -9.72 22.76 4.29
N VAL A 111 -9.26 22.56 5.53
CA VAL A 111 -7.86 22.33 5.85
C VAL A 111 -7.63 20.84 6.09
N PHE A 112 -6.88 20.21 5.20
CA PHE A 112 -6.40 18.84 5.32
C PHE A 112 -5.01 18.83 5.96
N ILE A 113 -4.96 18.44 7.23
CA ILE A 113 -3.73 18.42 8.02
C ILE A 113 -3.23 16.99 8.15
N LEU A 114 -1.92 16.82 7.98
CA LEU A 114 -1.21 15.54 7.97
C LEU A 114 -0.06 15.58 8.97
N THR A 115 0.25 14.43 9.56
CA THR A 115 1.51 14.17 10.25
C THR A 115 1.93 12.72 10.01
N PHE A 116 3.19 12.39 10.25
CA PHE A 116 3.74 11.06 10.05
C PHE A 116 3.86 10.31 11.38
N GLU A 117 3.49 9.03 11.36
CA GLU A 117 3.66 8.13 12.51
C GLU A 117 4.79 7.11 12.28
N GLY A 118 5.19 6.92 11.02
CA GLY A 118 6.26 6.02 10.62
C GLY A 118 7.66 6.63 10.80
N PRO A 119 8.72 5.93 10.35
CA PRO A 119 10.10 6.41 10.41
C PRO A 119 10.33 7.83 9.87
N ALA A 120 9.55 8.28 8.89
CA ALA A 120 9.68 9.63 8.32
C ALA A 120 9.40 10.77 9.32
N LYS A 121 8.73 10.50 10.45
CA LYS A 121 8.41 11.52 11.46
C LYS A 121 9.64 12.13 12.13
N TYR A 122 10.75 11.40 12.15
CA TYR A 122 12.01 11.85 12.72
C TYR A 122 12.85 12.71 11.77
N LEU A 123 12.39 12.89 10.53
CA LEU A 123 13.09 13.71 9.54
C LEU A 123 12.82 15.21 9.79
N PRO A 124 13.74 16.10 9.37
CA PRO A 124 13.48 17.54 9.34
C PRO A 124 12.26 17.87 8.46
N TYR A 125 11.56 18.97 8.75
CA TYR A 125 10.32 19.36 8.06
C TYR A 125 10.43 19.31 6.52
N ASP A 126 11.49 19.90 5.94
CA ASP A 126 11.66 19.89 4.48
C ASP A 126 11.79 18.46 3.91
N PHE A 127 12.46 17.55 4.63
CA PHE A 127 12.54 16.14 4.23
C PHE A 127 11.22 15.38 4.44
N GLN A 128 10.39 15.79 5.41
CA GLN A 128 9.02 15.25 5.54
C GLN A 128 8.16 15.64 4.34
N ILE A 129 8.28 16.87 3.82
CA ILE A 129 7.60 17.27 2.58
C ILE A 129 8.07 16.40 1.41
N HIS A 130 9.37 16.17 1.25
CA HIS A 130 9.88 15.27 0.21
C HIS A 130 9.38 13.83 0.38
N ALA A 131 9.27 13.32 1.61
CA ALA A 131 8.68 12.01 1.88
C ALA A 131 7.18 11.95 1.51
N MET A 132 6.43 13.03 1.75
CA MET A 132 5.04 13.15 1.29
C MET A 132 4.96 13.13 -0.24
N CYS A 133 5.81 13.87 -0.93
CA CYS A 133 5.86 13.88 -2.40
C CYS A 133 6.23 12.50 -2.95
N TRP A 134 7.15 11.79 -2.31
CA TRP A 134 7.51 10.41 -2.65
C TRP A 134 6.33 9.44 -2.48
N TYR A 135 5.58 9.59 -1.39
CA TYR A 135 4.34 8.85 -1.14
C TYR A 135 3.29 9.10 -2.24
N VAL A 136 3.07 10.35 -2.60
CA VAL A 136 2.15 10.73 -3.69
C VAL A 136 2.62 10.19 -5.05
N CYS A 137 3.93 10.17 -5.32
CA CYS A 137 4.46 9.56 -6.54
C CYS A 137 4.17 8.07 -6.61
N HIS A 138 4.40 7.32 -5.53
CA HIS A 138 4.08 5.89 -5.50
C HIS A 138 2.59 5.63 -5.58
N LEU A 139 1.77 6.44 -4.92
CA LEU A 139 0.32 6.37 -5.05
C LEU A 139 -0.13 6.62 -6.50
N THR A 140 0.47 7.60 -7.18
CA THR A 140 0.22 7.88 -8.61
C THR A 140 0.71 6.73 -9.49
N LEU A 141 1.87 6.15 -9.19
CA LEU A 141 2.44 5.01 -9.93
C LEU A 141 1.51 3.81 -9.92
N MET A 142 0.82 3.57 -8.80
CA MET A 142 -0.18 2.50 -8.68
C MET A 142 -1.34 2.68 -9.68
N HIS A 143 -1.68 3.91 -10.05
CA HIS A 143 -2.71 4.20 -11.06
C HIS A 143 -2.14 4.17 -12.49
N THR A 144 -0.93 4.71 -12.71
CA THR A 144 -0.30 4.75 -14.05
C THR A 144 0.21 3.39 -14.52
N ILE A 145 0.43 2.43 -13.61
CA ILE A 145 0.88 1.08 -13.98
C ILE A 145 -0.25 0.20 -14.52
N ILE A 146 -1.50 0.44 -14.14
CA ILE A 146 -2.67 -0.33 -14.58
C ILE A 146 -2.83 -0.25 -16.12
N PRO A 147 -2.90 0.93 -16.77
CA PRO A 147 -3.00 0.99 -18.22
C PRO A 147 -1.77 0.39 -18.90
N ALA A 148 -0.58 0.49 -18.31
CA ALA A 148 0.62 -0.20 -18.79
C ALA A 148 0.45 -1.73 -18.78
N GLN A 149 -0.10 -2.32 -17.72
CA GLN A 149 -0.37 -3.77 -17.67
C GLN A 149 -1.38 -4.19 -18.74
N TYR A 150 -2.44 -3.41 -18.95
CA TYR A 150 -3.40 -3.66 -20.01
C TYR A 150 -2.79 -3.52 -21.41
N PHE A 151 -1.90 -2.54 -21.62
CA PHE A 151 -1.17 -2.39 -22.87
C PHE A 151 -0.24 -3.57 -23.13
N TYR A 152 0.51 -4.02 -22.11
CA TYR A 152 1.35 -5.22 -22.19
C TYR A 152 0.53 -6.43 -22.64
N ARG A 153 -0.66 -6.57 -22.05
CA ARG A 153 -1.56 -7.67 -22.37
C ARG A 153 -2.13 -7.56 -23.78
N TYR A 154 -2.61 -6.39 -24.17
CA TYR A 154 -3.07 -6.09 -25.52
C TYR A 154 -2.00 -6.48 -26.55
N TYR A 155 -0.75 -6.05 -26.32
CA TYR A 155 0.39 -6.38 -27.17
C TYR A 155 0.59 -7.90 -27.27
N SER A 156 0.60 -8.57 -26.12
CA SER A 156 0.86 -10.02 -26.04
C SER A 156 -0.21 -10.84 -26.76
N VAL A 157 -1.49 -10.45 -26.63
CA VAL A 157 -2.62 -11.11 -27.31
C VAL A 157 -2.61 -10.80 -28.80
N SER A 158 -2.26 -9.56 -29.18
CA SER A 158 -2.27 -9.14 -30.59
C SER A 158 -1.15 -9.76 -31.42
N ARG A 159 0.04 -9.91 -30.83
CA ARG A 159 1.24 -10.42 -31.52
C ARG A 159 1.53 -11.89 -31.22
N SER A 160 0.75 -12.53 -30.34
CA SER A 160 1.01 -13.90 -29.83
C SER A 160 2.42 -14.08 -29.25
N MET A 161 3.08 -12.99 -28.85
CA MET A 161 4.42 -12.97 -28.25
C MET A 161 4.45 -11.93 -27.13
N PRO A 162 5.09 -12.23 -25.98
CA PRO A 162 5.24 -11.23 -24.93
C PRO A 162 6.17 -10.10 -25.36
N MET A 163 6.01 -8.92 -24.76
CA MET A 163 6.97 -7.83 -24.90
C MET A 163 8.36 -8.30 -24.43
N SER A 164 9.40 -7.86 -25.13
CA SER A 164 10.79 -8.09 -24.72
C SER A 164 11.09 -7.41 -23.38
N LYS A 165 12.15 -7.85 -22.68
CA LYS A 165 12.56 -7.26 -21.39
C LYS A 165 12.75 -5.74 -21.48
N LYS A 166 13.38 -5.26 -22.56
CA LYS A 166 13.63 -3.83 -22.80
C LYS A 166 12.31 -3.06 -22.99
N GLN A 167 11.37 -3.62 -23.74
CA GLN A 167 10.06 -2.99 -23.95
C GLN A 167 9.22 -2.96 -22.66
N THR A 168 9.24 -4.04 -21.87
CA THR A 168 8.55 -4.08 -20.57
C THR A 168 9.15 -3.08 -19.59
N MET A 169 10.48 -2.97 -19.54
CA MET A 169 11.17 -1.98 -18.72
C MET A 169 10.85 -0.56 -19.20
N GLY A 170 10.88 -0.31 -20.51
CA GLY A 170 10.52 0.99 -21.08
C GLY A 170 9.09 1.39 -20.72
N LEU A 171 8.14 0.46 -20.74
CA LEU A 171 6.76 0.71 -20.32
C LEU A 171 6.66 1.09 -18.84
N TYR A 172 7.41 0.41 -17.96
CA TYR A 172 7.49 0.75 -16.55
C TYR A 172 8.10 2.15 -16.33
N ILE A 173 9.18 2.47 -17.03
CA ILE A 173 9.82 3.79 -16.97
C ILE A 173 8.85 4.88 -17.41
N VAL A 174 8.06 4.67 -18.47
CA VAL A 174 7.02 5.62 -18.90
C VAL A 174 6.01 5.86 -17.78
N SER A 175 5.52 4.80 -17.11
CA SER A 175 4.61 4.93 -15.96
C SER A 175 5.24 5.69 -14.80
N MET A 176 6.53 5.50 -14.52
CA MET A 176 7.27 6.25 -13.49
C MET A 176 7.48 7.72 -13.86
N VAL A 177 7.89 8.00 -15.10
CA VAL A 177 8.09 9.39 -15.57
C VAL A 177 6.78 10.17 -15.51
N ALA A 178 5.65 9.52 -15.78
CA ALA A 178 4.33 10.14 -15.65
C ALA A 178 3.99 10.58 -14.22
N THR A 179 4.68 10.10 -13.17
CA THR A 179 4.44 10.53 -11.78
C THR A 179 5.26 11.76 -11.38
N ILE A 180 6.26 12.14 -12.17
CA ILE A 180 7.15 13.28 -11.87
C ILE A 180 6.38 14.61 -11.77
N PRO A 181 5.43 14.95 -12.67
CA PRO A 181 4.64 16.16 -12.51
C PRO A 181 3.87 16.21 -11.19
N MET A 182 3.33 15.07 -10.75
CA MET A 182 2.62 14.99 -9.47
C MET A 182 3.53 15.23 -8.27
N TYR A 183 4.82 14.86 -8.35
CA TYR A 183 5.81 15.20 -7.33
C TYR A 183 5.88 16.72 -7.12
N TYR A 184 6.10 17.47 -8.21
CA TYR A 184 6.31 18.91 -8.14
C TYR A 184 5.06 19.65 -7.71
N ILE A 185 3.89 19.25 -8.23
CA ILE A 185 2.61 19.85 -7.85
C ILE A 185 2.33 19.59 -6.36
N CYS A 186 2.56 18.36 -5.88
CA CYS A 186 2.43 18.00 -4.47
C CYS A 186 3.39 18.80 -3.59
N TYR A 187 4.65 18.97 -4.01
CA TYR A 187 5.64 19.75 -3.28
C TYR A 187 5.18 21.20 -3.11
N GLN A 188 4.75 21.85 -4.19
CA GLN A 188 4.27 23.23 -4.13
C GLN A 188 3.04 23.36 -3.22
N ALA A 189 2.10 22.42 -3.35
CA ALA A 189 0.89 22.39 -2.53
C ALA A 189 1.21 22.27 -1.03
N TYR A 190 1.95 21.25 -0.60
CA TYR A 190 2.17 21.02 0.83
C TYR A 190 3.29 21.87 1.45
N ARG A 191 4.25 22.37 0.66
CA ARG A 191 5.34 23.20 1.20
C ARG A 191 4.87 24.59 1.60
N TYR A 192 3.91 25.14 0.85
CA TYR A 192 3.53 26.55 0.94
C TYR A 192 2.09 26.79 1.37
N SER A 193 1.20 25.80 1.31
CA SER A 193 -0.23 26.02 1.61
C SER A 193 -0.49 26.58 3.01
N GLY A 194 0.29 26.20 4.03
CA GLY A 194 0.20 26.77 5.38
C GLY A 194 0.54 28.28 5.48
N SER A 195 1.06 28.90 4.41
CA SER A 195 1.34 30.34 4.37
C SER A 195 0.17 31.21 3.87
N VAL A 196 -0.91 30.60 3.38
CA VAL A 196 -2.05 31.34 2.79
C VAL A 196 -2.80 32.20 3.81
N LYS A 197 -2.75 31.82 5.09
CA LYS A 197 -3.33 32.57 6.22
C LYS A 197 -2.24 32.96 7.24
N PRO A 198 -1.50 34.07 7.01
CA PRO A 198 -0.44 34.49 7.92
C PRO A 198 -0.94 34.70 9.36
N GLY A 199 -0.20 34.19 10.34
CA GLY A 199 -0.52 34.34 11.76
C GLY A 199 -1.55 33.34 12.30
N VAL A 200 -2.14 32.49 11.46
CA VAL A 200 -3.01 31.40 11.91
C VAL A 200 -2.17 30.25 12.45
N ASN A 201 -2.53 29.75 13.64
CA ASN A 201 -1.95 28.54 14.22
C ASN A 201 -2.73 27.32 13.75
N TYR A 202 -2.15 26.52 12.84
CA TYR A 202 -2.82 25.33 12.32
C TYR A 202 -2.98 24.19 13.34
N ALA A 203 -2.29 24.24 14.49
CA ALA A 203 -2.50 23.29 15.59
C ALA A 203 -3.97 23.24 16.05
N LYS A 204 -4.68 24.39 15.99
CA LYS A 204 -6.09 24.51 16.38
C LYS A 204 -7.05 23.66 15.54
N TYR A 205 -6.67 23.35 14.30
CA TYR A 205 -7.46 22.52 13.40
C TYR A 205 -7.09 21.02 13.52
N PHE A 206 -6.00 20.70 14.24
CA PHE A 206 -5.54 19.33 14.42
C PHE A 206 -6.16 18.66 15.65
N TYR A 207 -5.60 17.52 16.08
CA TYR A 207 -5.97 16.91 17.35
C TYR A 207 -5.45 17.78 18.49
N ASP A 208 -6.22 17.79 19.58
CA ASP A 208 -5.76 18.36 20.83
C ASP A 208 -4.67 17.43 21.37
N GLU A 209 -3.41 17.77 21.11
CA GLU A 209 -2.20 17.05 21.53
C GLU A 209 -1.02 17.99 21.78
N GLN A 210 -0.30 17.72 22.88
CA GLN A 210 0.88 18.46 23.30
C GLN A 210 2.01 17.47 23.66
N PRO A 211 3.22 17.63 23.11
CA PRO A 211 3.62 18.66 22.16
C PRO A 211 3.03 18.38 20.77
N ILE A 212 2.68 19.43 20.03
CA ILE A 212 2.14 19.30 18.68
C ILE A 212 3.22 18.71 17.75
N PRO A 213 2.94 17.62 17.02
CA PRO A 213 3.91 17.06 16.09
C PRO A 213 4.07 17.98 14.88
N PRO A 214 5.13 17.78 14.09
CA PRO A 214 5.28 18.46 12.80
C PRO A 214 4.02 18.25 11.94
N LEU A 215 3.39 19.36 11.53
CA LEU A 215 2.17 19.32 10.74
C LEU A 215 2.47 19.74 9.30
N ILE A 216 2.08 18.87 8.36
CA ILE A 216 2.04 19.18 6.94
C ILE A 216 0.63 19.69 6.64
N VAL A 217 0.52 20.94 6.21
CA VAL A 217 -0.76 21.63 6.05
C VAL A 217 -1.17 21.66 4.58
N GLY A 218 -2.40 21.26 4.32
CA GLY A 218 -3.07 21.47 3.04
C GLY A 218 -4.38 22.21 3.15
N ASP A 219 -4.33 23.52 3.05
CA ASP A 219 -5.46 24.45 3.03
C ASP A 219 -5.96 24.66 1.60
N VAL A 220 -7.24 24.39 1.34
CA VAL A 220 -7.84 24.59 0.01
C VAL A 220 -7.96 26.05 -0.38
N ASP A 221 -7.80 27.02 0.52
CA ASP A 221 -7.74 28.43 0.09
C ASP A 221 -6.51 28.72 -0.78
N ASP A 222 -5.45 27.90 -0.64
CA ASP A 222 -4.27 27.97 -1.50
C ASP A 222 -4.54 27.39 -2.90
N ILE A 223 -4.18 28.16 -3.93
CA ILE A 223 -4.34 27.76 -5.32
C ILE A 223 -3.51 26.52 -5.66
N GLN A 224 -2.32 26.34 -5.08
CA GLN A 224 -1.49 25.17 -5.36
C GLN A 224 -2.14 23.89 -4.83
N MET A 225 -2.78 23.95 -3.66
CA MET A 225 -3.57 22.84 -3.13
C MET A 225 -4.77 22.48 -4.03
N LYS A 226 -5.52 23.48 -4.52
CA LYS A 226 -6.62 23.23 -5.48
C LYS A 226 -6.11 22.56 -6.76
N LEU A 227 -5.01 23.07 -7.32
CA LEU A 227 -4.38 22.52 -8.52
C LEU A 227 -3.92 21.08 -8.29
N TYR A 228 -3.35 20.77 -7.11
CA TYR A 228 -2.97 19.41 -6.74
C TYR A 228 -4.15 18.44 -6.75
N PHE A 229 -5.26 18.79 -6.12
CA PHE A 229 -6.43 17.91 -6.11
C PHE A 229 -7.06 17.75 -7.51
N ILE A 230 -7.16 18.83 -8.29
CA ILE A 230 -7.66 18.77 -9.67
C ILE A 230 -6.75 17.91 -10.55
N ALA A 231 -5.43 18.12 -10.48
CA ALA A 231 -4.46 17.32 -11.23
C ALA A 231 -4.54 15.84 -10.85
N SER A 232 -4.69 15.53 -9.56
CA SER A 232 -4.87 14.16 -9.07
C SER A 232 -6.12 13.50 -9.66
N ILE A 233 -7.25 14.20 -9.69
CA ILE A 233 -8.50 13.70 -10.28
C ILE A 233 -8.34 13.46 -11.79
N ILE A 234 -7.72 14.40 -12.51
CA ILE A 234 -7.49 14.28 -13.96
C ILE A 234 -6.57 13.10 -14.28
N VAL A 235 -5.45 12.96 -13.55
CA VAL A 235 -4.47 11.89 -13.78
C VAL A 235 -5.09 10.52 -13.48
N VAL A 236 -5.74 10.37 -12.32
CA VAL A 236 -6.38 9.10 -11.96
C VAL A 236 -7.52 8.78 -12.92
N GLY A 237 -8.42 9.73 -13.17
CA GLY A 237 -9.53 9.56 -14.12
C GLY A 237 -9.04 9.20 -15.53
N GLY A 238 -8.01 9.88 -16.02
CA GLY A 238 -7.39 9.60 -17.31
C GLY A 238 -6.78 8.19 -17.39
N CYS A 239 -6.11 7.73 -16.33
CA CYS A 239 -5.58 6.37 -16.26
C CYS A 239 -6.69 5.32 -16.32
N TYR A 240 -7.83 5.55 -15.67
CA TYR A 240 -8.98 4.65 -15.70
C TYR A 240 -9.70 4.62 -17.05
N VAL A 241 -9.87 5.78 -17.70
CA VAL A 241 -10.41 5.85 -19.06
C VAL A 241 -9.52 5.10 -20.04
N LEU A 242 -8.20 5.32 -19.97
CA LEU A 242 -7.23 4.61 -20.80
C LEU A 242 -7.23 3.10 -20.53
N THR A 243 -7.30 2.70 -19.26
CA THR A 243 -7.41 1.29 -18.85
C THR A 243 -8.65 0.63 -19.44
N LEU A 244 -9.81 1.28 -19.34
CA LEU A 244 -11.07 0.76 -19.89
C LEU A 244 -10.97 0.59 -21.41
N PHE A 245 -10.45 1.61 -22.10
CA PHE A 245 -10.21 1.53 -23.55
C PHE A 245 -9.32 0.33 -23.92
N LEU A 246 -8.17 0.19 -23.25
CA LEU A 246 -7.23 -0.91 -23.47
C LEU A 246 -7.83 -2.28 -23.11
N ALA A 247 -8.65 -2.35 -22.06
CA ALA A 247 -9.36 -3.55 -21.67
C ALA A 247 -10.34 -4.01 -22.77
N LEU A 248 -11.15 -3.09 -23.29
CA LEU A 248 -12.14 -3.39 -24.32
C LEU A 248 -11.49 -3.89 -25.61
N ILE A 249 -10.43 -3.24 -26.09
CA ILE A 249 -9.70 -3.70 -27.29
C ILE A 249 -9.01 -5.05 -27.05
N THR A 250 -8.52 -5.31 -25.84
CA THR A 250 -7.89 -6.58 -25.47
C THR A 250 -8.90 -7.71 -25.46
N LEU A 251 -10.08 -7.50 -24.87
CA LEU A 251 -11.16 -8.48 -24.82
C LEU A 251 -11.67 -8.82 -26.22
N LYS A 252 -11.88 -7.80 -27.07
CA LYS A 252 -12.25 -8.00 -28.48
C LYS A 252 -11.21 -8.83 -29.22
N LYS A 253 -9.92 -8.56 -29.00
CA LYS A 253 -8.85 -9.32 -29.65
C LYS A 253 -8.73 -10.75 -29.12
N LEU A 254 -8.97 -10.94 -27.83
CA LEU A 254 -8.98 -12.25 -27.19
C LEU A 254 -10.08 -13.14 -27.79
N ASP A 255 -11.27 -12.58 -28.01
CA ASP A 255 -12.41 -13.28 -28.59
C ASP A 255 -12.14 -13.72 -30.04
N ILE A 256 -11.61 -12.83 -30.87
CA ILE A 256 -11.20 -13.15 -32.25
C ILE A 256 -10.18 -14.30 -32.29
N ASN A 257 -9.25 -14.34 -31.33
CA ASN A 257 -8.23 -15.38 -31.26
C ASN A 257 -8.67 -16.63 -30.49
N ASN A 258 -9.87 -16.64 -29.91
CA ASN A 258 -10.32 -17.70 -29.01
C ASN A 258 -10.36 -19.07 -29.71
N SER A 259 -10.74 -19.13 -30.98
CA SER A 259 -10.72 -20.39 -31.76
C SER A 259 -9.32 -20.95 -31.99
N LYS A 260 -8.27 -20.13 -31.91
CA LYS A 260 -6.87 -20.52 -32.17
C LYS A 260 -6.14 -21.02 -30.93
N TYR A 261 -6.71 -20.83 -29.74
CA TYR A 261 -6.05 -21.18 -28.49
C TYR A 261 -6.41 -22.60 -28.02
N THR A 262 -5.39 -23.29 -27.49
CA THR A 262 -5.60 -24.54 -26.76
C THR A 262 -6.42 -24.29 -25.48
N THR A 263 -7.12 -25.30 -24.97
CA THR A 263 -7.89 -25.21 -23.72
C THR A 263 -7.04 -24.69 -22.55
N LYS A 264 -5.79 -25.15 -22.45
CA LYS A 264 -4.83 -24.70 -21.43
C LYS A 264 -4.51 -23.20 -21.57
N THR A 265 -4.32 -22.71 -22.80
CA THR A 265 -4.08 -21.29 -23.04
C THR A 265 -5.33 -20.47 -22.72
N LYS A 266 -6.53 -20.93 -23.06
CA LYS A 266 -7.80 -20.26 -22.74
C LYS A 266 -7.99 -20.07 -21.23
N GLU A 267 -7.76 -21.13 -20.46
CA GLU A 267 -7.88 -21.08 -19.00
C GLU A 267 -6.89 -20.07 -18.39
N MET A 268 -5.64 -20.06 -18.87
CA MET A 268 -4.65 -19.07 -18.43
C MET A 268 -5.09 -17.64 -18.79
N GLN A 269 -5.58 -17.41 -20.01
CA GLN A 269 -6.07 -16.09 -20.41
C GLN A 269 -7.23 -15.62 -19.53
N HIS A 270 -8.14 -16.53 -19.18
CA HIS A 270 -9.23 -16.23 -18.26
C HIS A 270 -8.71 -15.84 -16.87
N GLN A 271 -7.77 -16.60 -16.29
CA GLN A 271 -7.15 -16.26 -15.00
C GLN A 271 -6.49 -14.88 -15.04
N LEU A 272 -5.75 -14.55 -16.09
CA LEU A 272 -5.13 -13.23 -16.25
C LEU A 272 -6.14 -12.09 -16.43
N THR A 273 -7.27 -12.35 -17.11
CA THR A 273 -8.37 -11.36 -17.17
C THR A 273 -8.93 -11.09 -15.80
N LEU A 274 -9.20 -12.14 -15.02
CA LEU A 274 -9.72 -11.96 -13.68
C LEU A 274 -8.75 -11.19 -12.80
N VAL A 275 -7.45 -11.50 -12.84
CA VAL A 275 -6.43 -10.75 -12.10
C VAL A 275 -6.46 -9.26 -12.46
N LEU A 276 -6.38 -8.92 -13.75
CA LEU A 276 -6.37 -7.51 -14.17
C LEU A 276 -7.69 -6.78 -13.88
N LEU A 277 -8.82 -7.48 -13.98
CA LEU A 277 -10.13 -6.95 -13.62
C LEU A 277 -10.17 -6.60 -12.13
N PHE A 278 -9.77 -7.54 -11.26
CA PHE A 278 -9.68 -7.28 -9.83
C PHE A 278 -8.68 -6.16 -9.51
N GLN A 279 -7.53 -6.13 -10.17
CA GLN A 279 -6.54 -5.04 -10.03
C GLN A 279 -7.07 -3.68 -10.50
N THR A 280 -8.06 -3.64 -11.39
CA THR A 280 -8.69 -2.39 -11.82
C THR A 280 -9.78 -1.95 -10.85
N ILE A 281 -10.60 -2.89 -10.38
CA ILE A 281 -11.73 -2.62 -9.50
C ILE A 281 -11.28 -2.32 -8.07
N LEU A 282 -10.28 -3.05 -7.57
CA LEU A 282 -9.83 -2.95 -6.18
C LEU A 282 -9.38 -1.52 -5.80
N PRO A 283 -8.54 -0.80 -6.58
CA PRO A 283 -8.13 0.56 -6.24
C PRO A 283 -9.28 1.57 -6.28
N VAL A 284 -10.41 1.27 -6.96
CA VAL A 284 -11.60 2.13 -6.89
C VAL A 284 -12.12 2.21 -5.45
N PHE A 285 -12.17 1.07 -4.76
CA PHE A 285 -12.66 1.00 -3.37
C PHE A 285 -11.60 1.32 -2.32
N THR A 286 -10.35 0.97 -2.61
CA THR A 286 -9.26 1.08 -1.63
C THR A 286 -8.49 2.38 -1.74
N SER A 287 -8.52 3.07 -2.89
CA SER A 287 -7.78 4.31 -3.10
C SER A 287 -8.68 5.45 -3.60
N VAL A 288 -9.36 5.28 -4.75
CA VAL A 288 -10.10 6.38 -5.39
C VAL A 288 -11.26 6.87 -4.53
N ALA A 289 -12.13 5.98 -4.06
CA ALA A 289 -13.27 6.36 -3.23
C ALA A 289 -12.85 6.99 -1.89
N PRO A 290 -11.90 6.42 -1.11
CA PRO A 290 -11.37 7.07 0.09
C PRO A 290 -10.77 8.46 -0.17
N ILE A 291 -10.01 8.63 -1.26
CA ILE A 291 -9.41 9.92 -1.62
C ILE A 291 -10.49 10.94 -2.00
N LEU A 292 -11.51 10.55 -2.78
CA LEU A 292 -12.64 11.43 -3.09
C LEU A 292 -13.45 11.81 -1.84
N ALA A 293 -13.57 10.90 -0.88
CA ALA A 293 -14.19 11.15 0.42
C ALA A 293 -13.37 12.14 1.30
N ILE A 294 -12.12 12.43 0.93
CA ILE A 294 -11.32 13.51 1.52
C ILE A 294 -11.44 14.77 0.65
N CYS A 295 -11.16 14.67 -0.65
CA CYS A 295 -11.09 15.83 -1.54
C CYS A 295 -12.43 16.57 -1.66
N VAL A 296 -13.55 15.86 -1.83
CA VAL A 296 -14.86 16.50 -2.03
C VAL A 296 -15.28 17.30 -0.80
N PRO A 297 -15.26 16.75 0.44
CA PRO A 297 -15.53 17.53 1.63
C PRO A 297 -14.56 18.70 1.83
N CYS A 298 -13.29 18.53 1.43
CA CYS A 298 -12.29 19.60 1.51
C CYS A 298 -12.70 20.82 0.67
N PHE A 299 -13.13 20.62 -0.59
CA PHE A 299 -13.64 21.71 -1.44
C PHE A 299 -14.98 22.31 -0.98
N LEU A 300 -15.79 21.54 -0.25
CA LEU A 300 -17.07 21.98 0.30
C LEU A 300 -16.94 22.59 1.69
N TYR A 301 -15.72 22.71 2.24
CA TYR A 301 -15.44 23.15 3.61
C TYR A 301 -16.17 22.32 4.68
N ILE A 302 -16.43 21.03 4.39
CA ILE A 302 -17.08 20.10 5.31
C ILE A 302 -16.01 19.41 6.16
N SER A 303 -16.13 19.57 7.47
CA SER A 303 -15.26 18.92 8.45
C SER A 303 -15.63 17.43 8.61
N THR A 304 -14.83 16.54 8.03
CA THR A 304 -14.96 15.09 8.26
C THR A 304 -14.14 14.61 9.47
N GLY A 305 -13.32 15.51 10.03
CA GLY A 305 -12.56 15.29 11.25
C GLY A 305 -11.59 14.11 11.10
N PRO A 306 -11.56 13.18 12.07
CA PRO A 306 -10.62 12.06 12.08
C PRO A 306 -10.87 10.97 11.03
N SER A 307 -12.05 10.96 10.39
CA SER A 307 -12.38 9.95 9.36
C SER A 307 -11.45 10.02 8.15
N ALA A 308 -10.86 11.20 7.87
CA ALA A 308 -9.81 11.36 6.86
C ALA A 308 -8.61 10.42 7.10
N GLY A 309 -8.24 10.21 8.37
CA GLY A 309 -7.18 9.28 8.75
C GLY A 309 -7.54 7.81 8.47
N ILE A 310 -8.81 7.45 8.70
CA ILE A 310 -9.33 6.11 8.38
C ILE A 310 -9.31 5.88 6.87
N PHE A 311 -9.74 6.87 6.07
CA PHE A 311 -9.70 6.78 4.61
C PHE A 311 -8.29 6.59 4.08
N LEU A 312 -7.29 7.29 4.61
CA LEU A 312 -5.89 7.06 4.26
C LEU A 312 -5.40 5.68 4.69
N ALA A 313 -5.76 5.23 5.90
CA ALA A 313 -5.41 3.90 6.38
C ALA A 313 -6.00 2.78 5.50
N ILE A 314 -7.15 2.98 4.87
CA ILE A 314 -7.71 2.04 3.87
C ILE A 314 -6.82 1.95 2.62
N VAL A 315 -6.19 3.06 2.18
CA VAL A 315 -5.26 3.07 1.03
C VAL A 315 -4.06 2.17 1.27
N SER A 316 -3.59 2.09 2.51
CA SER A 316 -2.49 1.22 2.94
C SER A 316 -2.77 -0.28 2.79
N TRP A 317 -4.02 -0.68 2.53
CA TRP A 317 -4.38 -2.09 2.28
C TRP A 317 -4.20 -2.52 0.81
N VAL A 318 -3.95 -1.59 -0.11
CA VAL A 318 -3.65 -1.90 -1.51
C VAL A 318 -2.54 -2.97 -1.66
N PRO A 319 -1.35 -2.85 -1.02
CA PRO A 319 -0.29 -3.84 -1.11
C PRO A 319 -0.59 -5.16 -0.37
N VAL A 320 -1.70 -5.24 0.38
CA VAL A 320 -2.18 -6.51 0.96
C VAL A 320 -3.08 -7.21 -0.05
N LEU A 321 -4.08 -6.48 -0.54
CA LEU A 321 -5.18 -7.04 -1.33
C LEU A 321 -4.73 -7.40 -2.75
N ASN A 322 -3.84 -6.60 -3.36
CA ASN A 322 -3.34 -6.88 -4.71
C ASN A 322 -2.58 -8.23 -4.81
N PRO A 323 -1.54 -8.49 -3.99
CA PRO A 323 -0.84 -9.77 -4.03
C PRO A 323 -1.69 -10.94 -3.56
N LEU A 324 -2.55 -10.74 -2.55
CA LEU A 324 -3.46 -11.78 -2.07
C LEU A 324 -4.38 -12.26 -3.18
N LEU A 325 -5.05 -11.34 -3.88
CA LEU A 325 -5.95 -11.67 -5.00
C LEU A 325 -5.19 -12.33 -6.14
N THR A 326 -3.99 -11.84 -6.46
CA THR A 326 -3.14 -12.45 -7.50
C THR A 326 -2.76 -13.89 -7.18
N ILE A 327 -2.38 -14.17 -5.92
CA ILE A 327 -2.08 -15.53 -5.44
C ILE A 327 -3.32 -16.42 -5.50
N ILE A 328 -4.47 -15.93 -5.05
CA ILE A 328 -5.72 -16.69 -5.02
C ILE A 328 -6.19 -17.03 -6.44
N VAL A 329 -6.14 -16.10 -7.39
CA VAL A 329 -6.70 -16.30 -8.74
C VAL A 329 -5.79 -17.18 -9.61
N ILE A 330 -4.47 -17.04 -9.51
CA ILE A 330 -3.53 -17.78 -10.36
C ILE A 330 -3.30 -19.18 -9.78
N ALA A 331 -3.85 -20.20 -10.46
CA ALA A 331 -3.89 -21.57 -9.91
C ALA A 331 -2.51 -22.16 -9.53
N PRO A 332 -1.44 -22.03 -10.34
CA PRO A 332 -0.10 -22.47 -9.93
C PRO A 332 0.39 -21.82 -8.63
N TYR A 333 0.03 -20.56 -8.39
CA TYR A 333 0.48 -19.79 -7.24
C TYR A 333 -0.26 -20.25 -5.97
N ARG A 334 -1.59 -20.31 -6.03
CA ARG A 334 -2.41 -20.83 -4.94
C ARG A 334 -2.01 -22.24 -4.54
N ARG A 335 -1.82 -23.15 -5.52
CA ARG A 335 -1.42 -24.55 -5.26
C ARG A 335 -0.07 -24.61 -4.55
N PHE A 336 0.89 -23.80 -4.98
CA PHE A 336 2.20 -23.74 -4.33
C PHE A 336 2.11 -23.29 -2.87
N VAL A 337 1.39 -22.20 -2.60
CA VAL A 337 1.22 -21.65 -1.25
C VAL A 337 0.49 -22.64 -0.33
N VAL A 338 -0.63 -23.23 -0.79
CA VAL A 338 -1.39 -24.24 -0.02
C VAL A 338 -0.52 -25.48 0.29
N ASN A 339 0.30 -25.92 -0.66
CA ASN A 339 1.17 -27.08 -0.46
C ASN A 339 2.25 -26.84 0.63
N ILE A 340 2.75 -25.61 0.78
CA ILE A 340 3.69 -25.26 1.86
C ILE A 340 3.01 -25.44 3.23
N PHE A 341 1.79 -24.94 3.38
CA PHE A 341 1.04 -25.09 4.63
C PHE A 341 0.67 -26.56 4.93
N ASN A 342 0.29 -27.32 3.90
CA ASN A 342 -0.06 -28.74 4.08
C ASN A 342 1.14 -29.64 4.41
N ARG A 343 2.33 -29.40 3.83
CA ARG A 343 3.55 -30.15 4.17
C ARG A 343 4.03 -29.88 5.59
N THR A 344 3.85 -28.65 6.07
CA THR A 344 4.17 -28.28 7.46
C THR A 344 3.29 -29.04 8.45
N LYS A 345 2.02 -29.30 8.10
CA LYS A 345 1.08 -30.04 8.95
C LYS A 345 1.40 -31.54 9.06
N VAL A 346 1.93 -32.17 8.01
CA VAL A 346 2.27 -33.61 8.02
C VAL A 346 3.51 -33.92 8.85
N ASN A 347 4.50 -33.02 8.89
CA ASN A 347 5.73 -33.20 9.66
C ASN A 347 5.57 -33.01 11.18
N ILE A 348 4.49 -32.35 11.65
CA ILE A 348 4.23 -32.18 13.09
C ILE A 348 3.60 -33.44 13.69
N THR A 349 2.80 -34.19 12.92
CA THR A 349 2.12 -35.40 13.41
C THR A 349 3.04 -36.63 13.46
N SER A 350 4.09 -36.68 12.64
CA SER A 350 4.99 -37.85 12.54
C SER A 350 6.01 -37.94 13.69
N ASN A 351 6.28 -36.86 14.42
CA ASN A 351 7.23 -36.88 15.55
C ASN A 351 6.63 -37.32 16.89
N ASN A 352 5.30 -37.46 17.01
CA ASN A 352 4.67 -37.91 18.26
C ASN A 352 4.43 -39.43 18.33
N SER A 353 4.57 -40.16 17.22
CA SER A 353 4.38 -41.63 17.18
C SER A 353 5.66 -42.44 17.46
N ASP A 354 6.85 -41.84 17.36
CA ASP A 354 8.11 -42.57 17.53
C ASP A 354 8.63 -42.61 18.98
N SER A 355 7.97 -41.90 19.90
CA SER A 355 8.32 -41.92 21.34
C SER A 355 7.62 -43.04 22.14
N GLN A 356 6.66 -43.77 21.56
CA GLN A 356 5.99 -44.90 22.25
C GLN A 356 6.45 -46.29 21.80
N THR A 357 7.18 -46.43 20.69
CA THR A 357 7.56 -47.75 20.14
C THR A 357 8.92 -48.27 20.65
N ASN A 358 9.74 -47.42 21.29
CA ASN A 358 11.07 -47.81 21.77
C ASN A 358 11.12 -48.44 23.19
N LEU A 359 9.98 -48.74 23.81
CA LEU A 359 9.91 -49.38 25.13
C LEU A 359 9.53 -50.87 25.10
N TYR A 360 9.29 -51.47 23.92
CA TYR A 360 8.85 -52.87 23.81
C TYR A 360 9.79 -53.82 23.04
N ILE A 361 10.95 -53.36 22.56
CA ILE A 361 11.91 -54.22 21.83
C ILE A 361 13.25 -54.24 22.57
N LYS A 362 13.25 -54.76 23.80
CA LYS A 362 14.47 -55.20 24.50
C LYS A 362 14.14 -56.42 25.36
N GLY A 363 14.49 -57.61 24.84
CA GLY A 363 14.23 -58.92 25.42
C GLY A 363 13.29 -59.68 24.49
N VAL A 364 13.70 -60.71 23.75
CA VAL A 364 14.52 -61.84 24.15
C VAL A 364 15.20 -62.40 22.90
N SER A 365 16.52 -62.58 22.96
CA SER A 365 17.29 -63.39 22.01
C SER A 365 17.40 -64.83 22.55
N LEU A 366 16.96 -65.81 21.78
CA LEU A 366 17.30 -67.23 21.96
C LEU A 366 17.81 -67.82 20.63
N PRO A 367 18.65 -68.87 20.69
CA PRO A 367 19.79 -69.02 19.79
C PRO A 367 19.57 -70.04 18.68
N ALA A 368 20.47 -69.94 17.70
CA ALA A 368 20.61 -70.81 16.55
C ALA A 368 20.89 -72.28 16.90
N GLY A 369 20.23 -73.16 16.16
CA GLY A 369 20.59 -74.56 15.93
C GLY A 369 19.53 -75.17 15.00
N ILE A 370 19.76 -76.12 14.10
CA ILE A 370 20.87 -77.03 13.78
C ILE A 370 20.48 -77.63 12.40
N ASN A 371 21.48 -77.85 11.54
CA ASN A 371 21.60 -78.83 10.45
C ASN A 371 20.35 -79.63 9.97
N SER A 372 20.12 -79.69 8.64
CA SER A 372 20.64 -80.75 7.74
C SER A 372 19.74 -81.00 6.51
N ARG A 373 20.44 -81.23 5.39
CA ARG A 373 20.06 -81.87 4.11
C ARG A 373 19.24 -81.09 3.09
#